data_AF-A0A3C1GAY9-F1
#
_entry.id   AF-A0A3C1GAY9-F1
#
_cell.length_a   1.000
_cell.length_b   1.000
_cell.length_c   1.000
_cell.angle_alpha   90.00
_cell.angle_beta   90.00
_cell.angle_gamma   90.00
#
_symmetry.space_group_name_H-M   'P 1'
#
loop_
_entity.id
_entity.type
_entity.pdbx_description
1 polymer ?
#
loop_
_entity_poly.entity_id
_entity_poly.type
_entity_poly.pdbx_seq_one_letter_code
_entity_poly.pdbx_strand_id
1 'polypeptide(L)' 'RALRVMGVDPGLVDTGFGVLEAGPGAVTVVDAGVISTSASQSLEARLNAIY' A
#
# COMPACT_ATOMS: atom_id res chain seq x y z
N ARG A 1 -14.23 -19.00 4.65
CA ARG A 1 -13.86 -17.98 3.63
C ARG A 1 -12.74 -17.16 4.24
N ALA A 2 -11.59 -17.01 3.57
CA ALA A 2 -10.50 -16.19 4.09
C ALA A 2 -10.83 -14.69 3.90
N LEU A 3 -10.48 -13.86 4.88
CA LEU A 3 -10.65 -12.40 4.82
C LEU A 3 -9.37 -11.79 4.25
N ARG A 4 -9.49 -10.95 3.22
CA ARG A 4 -8.38 -10.14 2.73
C ARG A 4 -8.53 -8.71 3.22
N VAL A 5 -7.46 -8.16 3.76
CA VAL A 5 -7.37 -6.78 4.23
C VAL A 5 -6.15 -6.12 3.62
N MET A 6 -6.26 -4.82 3.34
CA MET A 6 -5.17 -3.99 2.88
C MET A 6 -5.00 -2.82 3.85
N GLY A 7 -3.79 -2.68 4.40
CA GLY A 7 -3.37 -1.51 5.15
C GLY A 7 -2.61 -0.55 4.23
N VAL A 8 -2.82 0.75 4.41
CA VAL A 8 -2.11 1.82 3.69
C VAL A 8 -1.54 2.79 4.71
N ASP A 9 -0.26 3.11 4.59
CA ASP A 9 0.44 4.15 5.33
C ASP A 9 0.76 5.31 4.36
N PRO A 10 -0.13 6.30 4.24
CA PRO A 10 -0.06 7.30 3.18
C PRO A 10 1.05 8.32 3.43
N GLY A 11 1.88 8.53 2.41
CA GLY A 11 2.90 9.57 2.38
C GLY A 11 3.13 10.06 0.96
N LEU A 12 3.36 11.37 0.81
CA LEU A 12 3.47 11.97 -0.52
C LEU A 12 4.75 11.57 -1.25
N VAL A 13 5.83 11.23 -0.53
CA VAL A 13 7.08 10.71 -1.13
C VAL A 13 7.02 9.19 -1.19
N ASP A 14 6.72 8.55 -0.06
CA ASP A 14 6.59 7.10 0.04
C ASP A 14 5.24 6.77 0.67
N THR A 15 4.38 6.06 -0.06
CA THR A 15 3.15 5.46 0.47
C THR A 15 3.36 3.95 0.61
N GLY A 16 3.37 3.47 1.85
CA GLY A 16 3.49 2.05 2.15
C GLY A 16 2.16 1.31 2.05
N PHE A 17 2.19 0.05 1.64
CA PHE A 17 1.03 -0.83 1.71
C PHE A 17 1.39 -2.26 2.13
N GLY A 18 0.42 -2.94 2.71
CA GLY A 18 0.50 -4.37 3.01
C GLY A 18 -0.86 -5.04 2.79
N VAL A 19 -0.84 -6.21 2.16
CA VAL A 19 -2.02 -7.05 1.93
C VAL A 19 -1.87 -8.32 2.74
N LEU A 20 -2.84 -8.56 3.62
CA LEU A 20 -2.87 -9.73 4.48
C LEU A 20 -4.10 -10.58 4.16
N GLU A 21 -3.92 -11.89 4.23
CA GLU A 21 -5.02 -12.86 4.22
C GLU A 21 -5.13 -13.52 5.60
N ALA A 22 -6.27 -13.34 6.25
CA ALA A 22 -6.60 -13.94 7.53
C ALA A 22 -7.50 -15.17 7.32
N GLY A 23 -7.03 -16.31 7.81
CA GLY A 23 -7.74 -17.58 7.85
C GLY A 23 -7.81 -18.14 9.28
N PRO A 24 -8.42 -19.32 9.48
CA PRO A 24 -8.50 -19.95 10.79
C PRO A 24 -7.09 -20.24 11.34
N GLY A 25 -6.73 -19.59 12.46
CA GLY A 25 -5.47 -19.83 13.17
C GLY A 25 -4.20 -19.27 12.52
N ALA A 26 -4.31 -18.56 11.39
CA ALA A 26 -3.15 -18.00 10.69
C ALA A 26 -3.46 -16.68 9.96
N VAL A 27 -2.44 -15.85 9.86
CA VAL A 27 -2.40 -14.65 9.01
C VAL A 27 -1.19 -14.77 8.10
N THR A 28 -1.39 -14.58 6.81
CA THR A 28 -0.33 -14.66 5.80
C THR A 28 -0.16 -13.31 5.12
N VAL A 29 1.09 -12.90 4.91
CA VAL A 29 1.41 -11.75 4.05
C VAL A 29 1.25 -12.20 2.61
N VAL A 30 0.33 -11.56 1.89
CA VAL A 30 0.09 -11.82 0.46
C VAL A 30 1.01 -10.94 -0.38
N ASP A 31 1.11 -9.66 -0.02
CA ASP A 31 1.96 -8.69 -0.69
C ASP A 31 2.29 -7.54 0.26
N ALA A 32 3.37 -6.82 -0.02
CA ALA A 32 3.73 -5.58 0.63
C ALA A 32 4.67 -4.78 -0.25
N GLY A 33 4.57 -3.45 -0.18
CA GLY A 33 5.41 -2.59 -0.99
C GLY A 33 5.32 -1.13 -0.62
N VAL A 34 6.02 -0.32 -1.41
CA VAL A 34 6.05 1.14 -1.31
C VAL A 34 5.82 1.72 -2.69
N ILE A 35 4.89 2.66 -2.78
CA ILE A 35 4.73 3.54 -3.95
C ILE A 35 5.59 4.77 -3.67
N SER A 36 6.70 4.90 -4.39
CA SER A 36 7.61 6.04 -4.26
C SER A 36 7.41 7.05 -5.39
N THR A 37 7.38 8.34 -5.04
CA THR A 37 7.34 9.46 -5.98
C THR A 37 8.53 10.39 -5.77
N SER A 38 8.96 11.06 -6.84
CA SER A 38 10.04 12.04 -6.76
C SER A 38 9.52 13.42 -6.39
N ALA A 39 10.26 14.15 -5.56
CA ALA A 39 10.00 15.56 -5.27
C ALA A 39 10.08 16.46 -6.51
N SER A 40 10.72 15.99 -7.59
CA SER A 40 10.79 16.71 -8.87
C SER A 40 9.53 16.59 -9.73
N GLN A 41 8.60 15.69 -9.38
CA GLN A 41 7.32 15.54 -10.08
C GLN A 41 6.33 16.61 -9.59
N SER A 42 5.41 17.03 -10.46
CA SER A 42 4.32 17.92 -10.06
C SER A 42 3.44 17.25 -9.01
N LEU A 43 2.75 18.04 -8.20
CA LEU A 43 1.89 17.51 -7.14
C LEU A 43 0.81 16.58 -7.71
N GLU A 44 0.20 16.96 -8.84
CA GLU A 44 -0.83 16.18 -9.52
C GLU A 44 -0.30 14.82 -9.99
N ALA A 45 0.92 14.79 -10.54
CA ALA A 45 1.55 13.54 -10.95
C ALA A 45 1.84 12.62 -9.77
N ARG A 46 2.22 13.17 -8.62
CA ARG A 46 2.47 12.41 -7.38
C ARG A 46 1.16 11.87 -6.79
N LEU A 47 0.10 12.67 -6.81
CA LEU A 47 -1.23 12.25 -6.34
C LEU A 47 -1.82 11.16 -7.23
N ASN A 48 -1.73 11.28 -8.56
CA ASN A 48 -2.19 10.24 -9.50
C ASN A 48 -1.42 8.91 -9.36
N ALA A 49 -0.21 8.92 -8.80
CA ALA A 49 0.51 7.69 -8.51
C ALA A 49 0.00 6.99 -7.25
N ILE A 50 -0.68 7.71 -6.35
CA ILE A 50 -1.14 7.23 -5.03
C ILE A 50 -2.67 6.98 -5.03
N TYR A 51 -3.45 7.74 -5.81
CA TYR A 51 -4.93 7.77 -5.87
C TYR A 51 -5.45 7.59 -7.30
#